data_AF-A0AAD3R2H9-F1
#
_entry.id   AF-A0AAD3R2H9-F1
#
_cell.length_a   1.000
_cell.length_b   1.000
_cell.length_c   1.000
_cell.angle_alpha   90.00
_cell.angle_beta   90.00
_cell.angle_gamma   90.00
#
_symmetry.space_group_name_H-M   'P 1'
#
loop_
_entity.id
_entity.type
_entity.pdbx_description
1 polymer ?
#
loop_
_entity_poly.entity_id
_entity_poly.type
_entity_poly.pdbx_seq_one_letter_code
_entity_poly.pdbx_strand_id
1 'polypeptide(L)'
;MGGEHCYYHGRVRGLPGSWVALSTCHGLRGMFSDGNFSYGIEPVGSGEEHNDHIMYRMPDVDLFPLPCPGCSENSTEPEGQPDVHSEGDGELKDGDDWSEEEKPVLRAGLRRSKRQVRRGQRTVQTETKYIELMVVNDHELFVQLRRSTTQTKNFAKAVVNMADAIYKEQLNTRIVLVAMETWSSENRVSVGDDALLTLRDFMKYRKESIKERCDAVHLFS
;
A
#
# COMPACT_ATOMS: atom_id res chain seq x y z
N MET A 1 13.94 -19.22 -19.65
CA MET A 1 12.66 -19.66 -19.06
C MET A 1 12.17 -18.52 -18.18
N GLY A 2 10.99 -17.96 -18.43
CA GLY A 2 10.38 -16.92 -17.59
C GLY A 2 8.97 -17.37 -17.23
N GLY A 3 8.72 -17.64 -15.95
CA GLY A 3 7.52 -18.37 -15.53
C GLY A 3 7.25 -18.40 -14.02
N GLU A 4 7.67 -17.38 -13.28
CA GLU A 4 7.40 -17.27 -11.82
C GLU A 4 6.59 -16.01 -11.45
N HIS A 5 5.98 -15.35 -12.45
CA HIS A 5 5.17 -14.15 -12.26
C HIS A 5 3.79 -14.35 -12.88
N CYS A 6 2.83 -14.78 -12.05
CA CYS A 6 1.43 -14.98 -12.39
C CYS A 6 0.48 -14.28 -11.40
N TYR A 7 0.98 -13.25 -10.70
CA TYR A 7 0.24 -12.34 -9.81
C TYR A 7 0.56 -10.91 -10.25
N TYR A 8 -0.47 -10.08 -10.42
CA TYR A 8 -0.36 -8.76 -11.04
C TYR A 8 -1.23 -7.72 -10.36
N HIS A 9 -0.70 -6.50 -10.26
CA HIS A 9 -1.43 -5.28 -9.90
C HIS A 9 -1.58 -4.37 -11.13
N GLY A 10 -2.66 -3.59 -11.18
CA GLY A 10 -2.90 -2.65 -12.29
C GLY A 10 -4.05 -1.67 -12.04
N ARG A 11 -4.52 -1.03 -13.11
CA ARG A 11 -5.75 -0.22 -13.15
C ARG A 11 -6.60 -0.64 -14.36
N VAL A 12 -7.92 -0.46 -14.29
CA VAL A 12 -8.86 -0.66 -15.40
C VAL A 12 -8.66 0.46 -16.43
N ARG A 13 -8.62 0.11 -17.72
CA ARG A 13 -8.37 1.06 -18.81
C ARG A 13 -9.46 2.13 -18.87
N GLY A 14 -9.07 3.40 -18.79
CA GLY A 14 -9.98 4.55 -18.84
C GLY A 14 -10.48 5.04 -17.47
N LEU A 15 -10.24 4.29 -16.38
CA LEU A 15 -10.70 4.65 -15.03
C LEU A 15 -9.48 4.93 -14.13
N PRO A 16 -9.05 6.20 -13.96
CA PRO A 16 -7.79 6.49 -13.24
C PRO A 16 -7.84 6.18 -11.73
N GLY A 17 -9.03 6.18 -11.12
CA GLY A 17 -9.24 5.78 -9.71
C GLY A 17 -9.40 4.27 -9.49
N SER A 18 -9.56 3.49 -10.57
CA SER A 18 -9.71 2.02 -10.49
C SER A 18 -8.41 1.34 -10.10
N TRP A 19 -8.48 0.15 -9.51
CA TRP A 19 -7.32 -0.69 -9.20
C TRP A 19 -7.65 -2.16 -9.39
N VAL A 20 -6.62 -2.99 -9.64
CA VAL A 20 -6.75 -4.39 -10.07
C VAL A 20 -5.73 -5.25 -9.32
N ALA A 21 -6.15 -6.43 -8.86
CA ALA A 21 -5.32 -7.43 -8.17
C ALA A 21 -5.68 -8.84 -8.67
N LEU A 22 -4.97 -9.31 -9.70
CA LEU A 22 -5.30 -10.54 -10.42
C LEU A 22 -4.20 -11.60 -10.32
N SER A 23 -4.61 -12.85 -10.45
CA SER A 23 -3.77 -14.03 -10.59
C SER A 23 -4.16 -14.77 -11.87
N THR A 24 -3.16 -15.30 -12.57
CA THR A 24 -3.30 -16.09 -13.81
C THR A 24 -2.76 -17.52 -13.67
N CYS A 25 -2.36 -17.90 -12.45
CA CYS A 25 -1.59 -19.13 -12.22
C CYS A 25 -2.39 -20.41 -12.51
N HIS A 26 -3.72 -20.37 -12.41
CA HIS A 26 -4.65 -21.48 -12.61
C HIS A 26 -6.00 -20.89 -13.09
N GLY A 27 -6.03 -20.41 -14.34
CA GLY A 27 -7.12 -19.54 -14.83
C GLY A 27 -7.01 -18.10 -14.29
N LEU A 28 -7.89 -17.22 -14.77
CA LEU A 28 -7.94 -15.82 -14.34
C LEU A 28 -8.80 -15.70 -13.07
N ARG A 29 -8.22 -15.20 -11.97
CA ARG A 29 -8.94 -14.99 -10.71
C ARG A 29 -8.43 -13.79 -9.93
N GLY A 30 -9.23 -13.26 -9.02
CA GLY A 30 -8.84 -12.20 -8.09
C GLY A 30 -9.92 -11.14 -7.97
N MET A 31 -9.51 -9.87 -7.86
CA MET A 31 -10.46 -8.76 -7.71
C MET A 31 -10.00 -7.48 -8.41
N PHE A 32 -10.94 -6.56 -8.60
CA PHE A 32 -10.67 -5.18 -9.01
C PHE A 32 -11.76 -4.26 -8.45
N SER A 33 -11.49 -2.96 -8.42
CA SER A 33 -12.50 -1.92 -8.20
C SER A 33 -12.50 -0.95 -9.37
N ASP A 34 -13.68 -0.49 -9.78
CA ASP A 34 -13.85 0.58 -10.76
C ASP A 34 -13.59 1.99 -10.18
N GLY A 35 -13.51 2.10 -8.85
CA GLY A 35 -13.42 3.34 -8.07
C GLY A 35 -14.66 3.62 -7.21
N ASN A 36 -15.78 2.94 -7.45
CA ASN A 36 -17.03 3.02 -6.68
C ASN A 36 -17.35 1.71 -5.97
N PHE A 37 -17.14 0.57 -6.64
CA PHE A 37 -17.50 -0.77 -6.17
C PHE A 37 -16.35 -1.76 -6.38
N SER A 38 -16.34 -2.82 -5.57
CA SER A 38 -15.39 -3.93 -5.64
C SER A 38 -16.01 -5.15 -6.31
N TYR A 39 -15.26 -5.81 -7.19
CA TYR A 39 -15.71 -6.99 -7.94
C TYR A 39 -14.69 -8.13 -7.82
N GLY A 40 -15.20 -9.33 -7.59
CA GLY A 40 -14.45 -10.58 -7.68
C GLY A 40 -14.58 -11.17 -9.08
N ILE A 41 -13.55 -11.91 -9.50
CA ILE A 41 -13.56 -12.73 -10.72
C ILE A 41 -12.93 -14.09 -10.43
N GLU A 42 -13.54 -15.16 -10.92
CA GLU A 42 -13.03 -16.53 -10.82
C GLU A 42 -13.53 -17.42 -11.98
N PRO A 43 -12.81 -18.51 -12.34
CA PRO A 43 -13.21 -19.40 -13.43
C PRO A 43 -14.38 -20.31 -13.04
N VAL A 44 -15.23 -20.63 -14.02
CA VAL A 44 -16.41 -21.48 -13.82
C VAL A 44 -16.03 -22.96 -13.91
N GLY A 45 -15.79 -23.58 -12.76
CA GLY A 45 -15.50 -25.02 -12.65
C GLY A 45 -14.02 -25.34 -12.47
N SER A 46 -13.63 -26.59 -12.75
CA SER A 46 -12.25 -27.06 -12.47
C SER A 46 -11.61 -27.92 -13.57
N GLY A 47 -12.07 -27.75 -14.82
CA GLY A 47 -11.47 -28.33 -16.03
C GLY A 47 -11.12 -27.24 -17.04
N GLU A 48 -10.06 -27.45 -17.82
CA GLU A 48 -9.47 -26.44 -18.73
C GLU A 48 -10.30 -26.17 -20.01
N GLU A 49 -11.46 -26.83 -20.17
CA GLU A 49 -12.27 -26.82 -21.38
C GLU A 49 -13.17 -25.58 -21.52
N HIS A 50 -13.46 -24.87 -20.42
CA HIS A 50 -14.34 -23.69 -20.42
C HIS A 50 -13.56 -22.48 -19.87
N ASN A 51 -13.31 -21.49 -20.74
CA ASN A 51 -12.68 -20.21 -20.36
C ASN A 51 -13.73 -19.19 -19.83
N ASP A 52 -14.82 -19.70 -19.27
CA ASP A 52 -15.89 -18.89 -18.71
C ASP A 52 -15.50 -18.42 -17.30
N HIS A 53 -15.75 -17.15 -17.00
CA HIS A 53 -15.44 -16.54 -15.72
C HIS A 53 -16.69 -15.86 -15.17
N ILE A 54 -17.02 -16.14 -13.91
CA ILE A 54 -18.03 -15.37 -13.19
C ILE A 54 -17.41 -14.10 -12.62
N MET A 55 -18.13 -13.00 -12.76
CA MET A 55 -17.83 -11.73 -12.11
C MET A 55 -18.98 -11.39 -11.17
N TYR A 56 -18.66 -11.12 -9.91
CA TYR A 56 -19.65 -10.80 -8.88
C TYR A 56 -19.22 -9.58 -8.09
N ARG A 57 -20.18 -8.78 -7.62
CA ARG A 57 -19.88 -7.66 -6.71
C ARG A 57 -19.54 -8.21 -5.33
N MET A 58 -18.48 -7.69 -4.73
CA MET A 58 -18.06 -7.99 -3.36
C MET A 58 -18.53 -6.91 -2.39
N PRO A 59 -18.55 -7.18 -1.07
CA PRO A 59 -18.61 -6.13 -0.07
C PRO A 59 -17.47 -5.13 -0.27
N ASP A 60 -17.78 -3.85 -0.17
CA ASP A 60 -16.79 -2.78 -0.33
C ASP A 60 -15.97 -2.66 0.97
N VAL A 61 -14.65 -2.81 0.85
CA VAL A 61 -13.72 -2.80 1.98
C VAL A 61 -13.09 -1.42 2.11
N ASP A 62 -13.44 -0.69 3.15
CA ASP A 62 -12.77 0.56 3.53
C ASP A 62 -11.87 0.32 4.75
N LEU A 63 -10.58 0.62 4.61
CA LEU A 63 -9.57 0.56 5.66
C LEU A 63 -9.34 1.93 6.33
N PHE A 64 -9.94 3.00 5.83
CA PHE A 64 -10.08 4.23 6.60
C PHE A 64 -11.19 4.04 7.64
N PRO A 65 -10.92 4.27 8.94
CA PRO A 65 -11.98 4.40 9.91
C PRO A 65 -12.89 5.57 9.52
N LEU A 66 -14.20 5.43 9.70
CA LEU A 66 -15.09 6.58 9.80
C LEU A 66 -14.48 7.57 10.82
N PRO A 67 -14.41 8.89 10.51
CA PRO A 67 -13.74 9.85 11.38
C PRO A 67 -14.22 9.74 12.83
N CYS A 68 -13.31 9.37 13.74
CA CYS A 68 -13.62 9.09 15.13
C CYS A 68 -14.38 10.28 15.76
N PRO A 69 -15.64 10.12 16.20
CA PRO A 69 -16.41 11.23 16.74
C PRO A 69 -15.76 11.81 18.00
N GLY A 70 -15.13 12.99 17.86
CA GLY A 70 -14.36 13.64 18.92
C GLY A 70 -12.84 13.71 18.71
N CYS A 71 -12.28 13.06 17.67
CA CYS A 71 -10.88 13.27 17.28
C CYS A 71 -10.72 14.54 16.44
N SER A 72 -10.71 15.70 17.11
CA SER A 72 -10.33 16.97 16.49
C SER A 72 -8.85 16.95 16.11
N GLU A 73 -8.54 16.99 14.81
CA GLU A 73 -7.19 17.32 14.36
C GLU A 73 -6.91 18.80 14.66
N ASN A 74 -6.26 19.06 15.79
CA ASN A 74 -5.65 20.36 16.05
C ASN A 74 -4.38 20.50 15.20
N SER A 75 -4.56 20.63 13.88
CA SER A 75 -3.55 21.12 12.96
C SER A 75 -3.27 22.58 13.29
N THR A 76 -2.22 22.84 14.07
CA THR A 76 -1.79 24.20 14.43
C THR A 76 -1.22 24.92 13.20
N GLU A 77 -2.10 25.46 12.37
CA GLU A 77 -1.76 26.50 11.38
C GLU A 77 -1.08 27.67 12.13
N PRO A 78 0.09 28.15 11.69
CA PRO A 78 0.71 29.33 12.28
C PRO A 78 -0.08 30.58 11.87
N GLU A 79 -0.55 31.35 12.85
CA GLU A 79 -1.44 32.50 12.63
C GLU A 79 -0.82 33.54 11.67
N GLY A 80 -1.48 33.79 10.54
CA GLY A 80 -1.19 34.90 9.66
C GLY A 80 -1.70 36.20 10.28
N GLN A 81 -0.78 37.09 10.67
CA GLN A 81 -1.10 38.37 11.30
C GLN A 81 -1.71 39.35 10.28
N PRO A 82 -2.77 40.11 10.61
CA PRO A 82 -3.49 40.94 9.64
C PRO A 82 -2.81 42.29 9.35
N ASP A 83 -2.82 42.68 8.06
CA ASP A 83 -2.50 44.04 7.60
C ASP A 83 -3.59 45.05 7.98
N VAL A 84 -3.22 46.32 8.18
CA VAL A 84 -4.08 47.52 7.99
C VAL A 84 -3.23 48.81 8.11
N HIS A 85 -3.19 49.62 7.03
CA HIS A 85 -3.06 51.11 6.92
C HIS A 85 -2.00 51.91 7.76
N SER A 86 -1.51 53.12 7.42
CA SER A 86 -1.48 54.03 6.25
C SER A 86 -0.68 55.30 6.70
N GLU A 87 -0.22 56.30 5.92
CA GLU A 87 -0.12 56.61 4.47
C GLU A 87 0.92 57.75 4.28
N GLY A 88 1.29 58.10 3.03
CA GLY A 88 2.20 59.22 2.69
C GLY A 88 3.70 58.87 2.66
N ASP A 89 4.61 59.66 2.09
CA ASP A 89 4.51 60.79 1.14
C ASP A 89 5.87 60.94 0.42
N GLY A 90 6.04 61.86 -0.54
CA GLY A 90 7.30 61.98 -1.29
C GLY A 90 7.46 63.23 -2.15
N GLU A 91 8.72 63.57 -2.46
CA GLU A 91 9.07 64.67 -3.37
C GLU A 91 10.45 64.43 -4.07
N LEU A 92 10.81 65.32 -5.01
CA LEU A 92 11.88 65.13 -5.99
C LEU A 92 13.21 65.83 -5.61
N LYS A 93 14.32 65.44 -6.28
CA LYS A 93 15.20 66.38 -7.02
C LYS A 93 16.27 65.71 -7.89
N ASP A 94 16.59 66.40 -8.99
CA ASP A 94 17.73 66.17 -9.88
C ASP A 94 19.03 66.83 -9.37
N GLY A 95 20.17 66.54 -10.02
CA GLY A 95 21.37 67.40 -10.01
C GLY A 95 22.73 66.69 -10.05
N ASP A 96 23.37 66.67 -11.23
CA ASP A 96 24.78 67.03 -11.58
C ASP A 96 25.98 66.45 -10.74
N ASP A 97 27.24 66.30 -11.19
CA ASP A 97 27.94 66.57 -12.48
C ASP A 97 29.31 65.79 -12.57
N TRP A 98 29.98 65.78 -13.74
CA TRP A 98 31.42 65.44 -14.07
C TRP A 98 32.17 64.28 -13.33
N SER A 99 32.54 63.16 -14.00
CA SER A 99 33.81 62.86 -14.74
C SER A 99 35.11 62.71 -13.89
N GLU A 100 36.09 61.79 -14.08
CA GLU A 100 36.50 60.91 -15.21
C GLU A 100 37.03 59.50 -14.73
N GLU A 101 37.83 58.81 -15.59
CA GLU A 101 38.58 57.54 -15.45
C GLU A 101 37.87 56.19 -15.70
N GLU A 102 38.08 55.63 -16.90
CA GLU A 102 37.82 54.22 -17.21
C GLU A 102 38.85 53.28 -16.55
N LYS A 103 38.39 52.25 -15.82
CA LYS A 103 39.20 51.08 -15.43
C LYS A 103 38.42 49.77 -15.68
N PRO A 104 39.10 48.65 -16.02
CA PRO A 104 38.56 47.66 -16.95
C PRO A 104 37.49 46.70 -16.40
N VAL A 105 36.67 46.19 -17.32
CA VAL A 105 35.50 45.34 -17.06
C VAL A 105 35.87 43.98 -16.43
N LEU A 106 35.88 43.91 -15.10
CA LEU A 106 35.72 42.66 -14.38
C LEU A 106 34.22 42.32 -14.29
N ARG A 107 33.76 41.39 -15.14
CA ARG A 107 32.39 40.85 -15.05
C ARG A 107 32.20 40.16 -13.70
N ALA A 108 31.58 40.87 -12.74
CA ALA A 108 31.11 40.30 -11.50
C ALA A 108 30.19 39.10 -11.82
N GLY A 109 30.70 37.89 -11.60
CA GLY A 109 30.01 36.68 -12.01
C GLY A 109 28.66 36.59 -11.30
N LEU A 110 27.57 36.66 -12.07
CA LEU A 110 26.21 36.50 -11.58
C LEU A 110 26.15 35.26 -10.68
N ARG A 111 26.07 35.49 -9.36
CA ARG A 111 26.00 34.41 -8.37
C ARG A 111 24.72 33.63 -8.66
N ARG A 112 24.86 32.52 -9.38
CA ARG A 112 23.77 31.64 -9.78
C ARG A 112 23.19 31.03 -8.51
N SER A 113 22.23 31.76 -7.92
CA SER A 113 21.52 31.34 -6.72
C SER A 113 21.00 29.93 -6.98
N LYS A 114 21.58 28.96 -6.27
CA LYS A 114 21.12 27.57 -6.37
C LYS A 114 19.69 27.60 -5.87
N ARG A 115 18.72 27.44 -6.80
CA ARG A 115 17.30 27.30 -6.47
C ARG A 115 17.23 26.13 -5.48
N GLN A 116 17.17 26.44 -4.20
CA GLN A 116 17.24 25.44 -3.14
C GLN A 116 15.90 24.75 -3.17
N VAL A 117 15.85 23.62 -3.88
CA VAL A 117 14.66 22.78 -3.94
C VAL A 117 14.35 22.40 -2.49
N ARG A 118 13.32 23.04 -1.93
CA ARG A 118 12.70 22.62 -0.68
C ARG A 118 12.16 21.22 -0.93
N ARG A 119 12.99 20.20 -0.69
CA ARG A 119 12.50 18.84 -0.47
C ARG A 119 11.45 18.97 0.62
N GLY A 120 10.21 18.60 0.30
CA GLY A 120 9.13 18.56 1.29
C GLY A 120 9.59 17.77 2.50
N GLN A 121 9.25 18.25 3.69
CA GLN A 121 9.68 17.66 4.94
C GLN A 121 9.06 16.26 5.03
N ARG A 122 9.86 15.23 4.78
CA ARG A 122 9.40 13.83 4.70
C ARG A 122 8.98 13.37 6.09
N THR A 123 7.68 13.41 6.38
CA THR A 123 7.13 12.92 7.63
C THR A 123 6.89 11.42 7.54
N VAL A 124 6.88 10.72 8.68
CA VAL A 124 6.63 9.28 8.78
C VAL A 124 5.28 8.87 8.16
N GLN A 125 4.31 9.79 8.08
CA GLN A 125 3.02 9.58 7.42
C GLN A 125 3.11 9.60 5.88
N THR A 126 4.06 10.34 5.30
CA THR A 126 4.26 10.41 3.84
C THR A 126 5.05 9.23 3.26
N GLU A 127 5.62 8.36 4.10
CA GLU A 127 6.42 7.22 3.65
C GLU A 127 5.55 6.00 3.35
N THR A 128 5.83 5.29 2.25
CA THR A 128 5.23 3.98 1.99
C THR A 128 5.69 2.99 3.05
N LYS A 129 4.73 2.40 3.77
CA LYS A 129 4.98 1.43 4.84
C LYS A 129 5.06 0.02 4.26
N TYR A 130 5.71 -0.87 4.99
CA TYR A 130 5.83 -2.28 4.65
C TYR A 130 5.39 -3.12 5.86
N ILE A 131 4.75 -4.27 5.59
CA ILE A 131 4.41 -5.28 6.59
C ILE A 131 5.05 -6.59 6.11
N GLU A 132 6.08 -7.06 6.82
CA GLU A 132 6.65 -8.39 6.60
C GLU A 132 5.70 -9.44 7.16
N LEU A 133 5.02 -10.16 6.26
CA LEU A 133 3.99 -11.14 6.57
C LEU A 133 4.52 -12.56 6.36
N MET A 134 4.33 -13.41 7.36
CA MET A 134 4.35 -14.86 7.22
C MET A 134 2.93 -15.43 7.27
N VAL A 135 2.64 -16.40 6.41
CA VAL A 135 1.36 -17.13 6.41
C VAL A 135 1.60 -18.58 6.80
N VAL A 136 0.87 -19.07 7.79
CA VAL A 136 0.77 -20.50 8.11
C VAL A 136 -0.57 -20.99 7.59
N ASN A 137 -0.57 -22.02 6.76
CA ASN A 137 -1.78 -22.68 6.29
C ASN A 137 -2.00 -23.95 7.11
N ASP A 138 -3.20 -24.11 7.67
CA ASP A 138 -3.55 -25.27 8.47
C ASP A 138 -3.71 -26.56 7.63
N HIS A 139 -4.03 -27.69 8.30
CA HIS A 139 -4.28 -28.98 7.67
C HIS A 139 -5.60 -29.02 6.90
N GLU A 140 -6.67 -28.40 7.41
CA GLU A 140 -8.00 -28.45 6.78
C GLU A 140 -8.01 -27.68 5.46
N LEU A 141 -7.44 -26.49 5.41
CA LEU A 141 -7.19 -25.74 4.17
C LEU A 141 -6.29 -26.50 3.19
N PHE A 142 -5.33 -27.28 3.69
CA PHE A 142 -4.53 -28.19 2.86
C PHE A 142 -5.35 -29.37 2.31
N VAL A 143 -6.26 -29.95 3.09
CA VAL A 143 -7.19 -31.00 2.65
C VAL A 143 -8.13 -30.48 1.57
N GLN A 144 -8.79 -29.35 1.81
CA GLN A 144 -9.70 -28.69 0.87
C GLN A 144 -9.01 -28.37 -0.46
N LEU A 145 -7.77 -27.89 -0.44
CA LEU A 145 -6.95 -27.61 -1.62
C LEU A 145 -6.24 -28.87 -2.14
N ARG A 146 -7.03 -29.94 -2.28
CA ARG A 146 -6.71 -31.23 -2.92
C ARG A 146 -5.45 -31.90 -2.37
N ARG A 147 -5.11 -31.68 -1.09
CA ARG A 147 -3.88 -32.15 -0.43
C ARG A 147 -2.60 -31.76 -1.20
N SER A 148 -2.61 -30.60 -1.87
CA SER A 148 -1.51 -30.12 -2.71
C SER A 148 -0.89 -28.84 -2.14
N THR A 149 0.31 -28.94 -1.58
CA THR A 149 1.04 -27.79 -1.02
C THR A 149 1.26 -26.67 -2.04
N THR A 150 1.39 -27.01 -3.33
CA THR A 150 1.44 -26.03 -4.43
C THR A 150 0.12 -25.28 -4.58
N GLN A 151 -1.03 -25.96 -4.50
CA GLN A 151 -2.34 -25.30 -4.58
C GLN A 151 -2.61 -24.45 -3.33
N THR A 152 -2.31 -24.95 -2.13
CA THR A 152 -2.40 -24.20 -0.87
C THR A 152 -1.56 -22.92 -0.92
N LYS A 153 -0.28 -23.02 -1.30
CA LYS A 153 0.61 -21.85 -1.42
C LYS A 153 0.15 -20.87 -2.50
N ASN A 154 -0.43 -21.33 -3.61
CA ASN A 154 -0.95 -20.46 -4.67
C ASN A 154 -2.30 -19.81 -4.33
N PHE A 155 -3.15 -20.47 -3.52
CA PHE A 155 -4.33 -19.85 -2.93
C PHE A 155 -3.93 -18.71 -1.97
N ALA A 156 -3.07 -19.00 -1.00
CA ALA A 156 -2.65 -18.02 -0.01
C ALA A 156 -1.89 -16.83 -0.63
N LYS A 157 -1.05 -17.06 -1.66
CA LYS A 157 -0.45 -15.98 -2.47
C LYS A 157 -1.51 -15.11 -3.19
N ALA A 158 -2.61 -15.69 -3.66
CA ALA A 158 -3.69 -14.92 -4.27
C ALA A 158 -4.41 -14.04 -3.23
N VAL A 159 -4.71 -14.57 -2.04
CA VAL A 159 -5.29 -13.82 -0.92
C VAL A 159 -4.38 -12.65 -0.52
N VAL A 160 -3.08 -12.88 -0.36
CA VAL A 160 -2.11 -11.81 -0.03
C VAL A 160 -1.98 -10.79 -1.17
N ASN A 161 -1.92 -11.22 -2.44
CA ASN A 161 -1.90 -10.31 -3.59
C ASN A 161 -3.14 -9.40 -3.66
N MET A 162 -4.30 -9.89 -3.21
CA MET A 162 -5.51 -9.10 -3.08
C MET A 162 -5.41 -8.10 -1.92
N ALA A 163 -5.11 -8.55 -0.70
CA ALA A 163 -4.98 -7.67 0.47
C ALA A 163 -3.93 -6.55 0.25
N ASP A 164 -2.80 -6.89 -0.36
CA ASP A 164 -1.71 -5.98 -0.72
C ASP A 164 -2.13 -4.85 -1.69
N ALA A 165 -3.19 -5.05 -2.48
CA ALA A 165 -3.74 -3.99 -3.33
C ALA A 165 -4.59 -2.99 -2.53
N ILE A 166 -5.45 -3.49 -1.62
CA ILE A 166 -6.28 -2.64 -0.76
C ILE A 166 -5.39 -1.77 0.14
N TYR A 167 -4.40 -2.40 0.81
CA TYR A 167 -3.45 -1.71 1.67
C TYR A 167 -2.58 -0.68 0.91
N LYS A 168 -2.29 -0.93 -0.37
CA LYS A 168 -1.53 0.00 -1.22
C LYS A 168 -2.34 1.23 -1.60
N GLU A 169 -3.56 1.04 -2.12
CA GLU A 169 -4.37 2.14 -2.64
C GLU A 169 -5.03 2.98 -1.53
N GLN A 170 -5.35 2.37 -0.37
CA GLN A 170 -5.96 3.08 0.76
C GLN A 170 -4.94 3.54 1.81
N LEU A 171 -3.99 2.69 2.22
CA LEU A 171 -3.10 2.96 3.37
C LEU A 171 -1.66 3.31 3.01
N ASN A 172 -1.31 3.48 1.73
CA ASN A 172 0.08 3.61 1.23
C ASN A 172 1.02 2.56 1.87
N THR A 173 0.52 1.33 2.01
CA THR A 173 1.17 0.24 2.74
C THR A 173 1.30 -0.99 1.84
N ARG A 174 2.43 -1.69 1.91
CA ARG A 174 2.72 -2.88 1.10
C ARG A 174 2.81 -4.10 2.00
N ILE A 175 2.12 -5.18 1.65
CA ILE A 175 2.22 -6.46 2.35
C ILE A 175 3.25 -7.31 1.61
N VAL A 176 4.34 -7.64 2.29
CA VAL A 176 5.45 -8.41 1.73
C VAL A 176 5.41 -9.82 2.33
N LEU A 177 5.02 -10.80 1.53
CA LEU A 177 5.03 -12.21 1.95
C LEU A 177 6.48 -12.72 2.04
N VAL A 178 7.04 -12.74 3.25
CA VAL A 178 8.44 -13.15 3.49
C VAL A 178 8.60 -14.66 3.71
N ALA A 179 7.58 -15.34 4.25
CA ALA A 179 7.62 -16.77 4.55
C ALA A 179 6.24 -17.43 4.45
N MET A 180 6.19 -18.75 4.19
CA MET A 180 4.93 -19.49 4.13
C MET A 180 5.07 -20.98 4.48
N GLU A 181 4.34 -21.42 5.50
CA GLU A 181 4.25 -22.81 5.95
C GLU A 181 2.91 -23.45 5.54
N THR A 182 2.86 -24.79 5.48
CA THR A 182 1.63 -25.56 5.25
C THR A 182 1.67 -26.83 6.08
N TRP A 183 0.71 -27.03 6.98
CA TRP A 183 0.66 -28.17 7.91
C TRP A 183 0.12 -29.44 7.24
N SER A 184 0.85 -29.96 6.25
CA SER A 184 0.42 -31.06 5.39
C SER A 184 0.18 -32.43 6.06
N SER A 185 0.54 -32.58 7.34
CA SER A 185 0.40 -33.84 8.09
C SER A 185 -0.70 -33.79 9.16
N GLU A 186 -0.69 -32.76 10.00
CA GLU A 186 -1.58 -32.55 11.14
C GLU A 186 -1.48 -31.08 11.61
N ASN A 187 -2.50 -30.57 12.31
CA ASN A 187 -2.45 -29.23 12.90
C ASN A 187 -1.50 -29.17 14.11
N ARG A 188 -0.66 -28.13 14.17
CA ARG A 188 0.32 -27.93 15.27
C ARG A 188 -0.27 -27.27 16.51
N VAL A 189 -1.49 -26.74 16.40
CA VAL A 189 -2.26 -26.14 17.49
C VAL A 189 -3.71 -26.64 17.42
N SER A 190 -4.45 -26.49 18.52
CA SER A 190 -5.88 -26.77 18.52
C SER A 190 -6.62 -25.67 17.74
N VAL A 191 -6.96 -25.95 16.49
CA VAL A 191 -7.84 -25.13 15.65
C VAL A 191 -9.28 -25.58 15.89
N GLY A 192 -10.20 -24.65 16.14
CA GLY A 192 -11.61 -24.95 16.35
C GLY A 192 -12.45 -23.68 16.52
N ASP A 193 -13.75 -23.85 16.79
CA ASP A 193 -14.78 -22.79 16.73
C ASP A 193 -14.49 -21.53 17.57
N ASP A 194 -13.73 -21.67 18.67
CA ASP A 194 -13.24 -20.52 19.44
C ASP A 194 -11.97 -19.92 18.78
N ALA A 195 -12.19 -18.85 18.03
CA ALA A 195 -11.13 -18.07 17.39
C ALA A 195 -10.16 -17.40 18.38
N LEU A 196 -10.59 -17.08 19.61
CA LEU A 196 -9.72 -16.48 20.63
C LEU A 196 -8.82 -17.54 21.29
N LEU A 197 -9.35 -18.75 21.52
CA LEU A 197 -8.58 -19.92 21.95
C LEU A 197 -7.54 -20.29 20.90
N THR A 198 -7.97 -20.40 19.63
CA THR A 198 -7.10 -20.71 18.48
C THR A 198 -6.01 -19.64 18.32
N LEU A 199 -6.35 -18.34 18.41
CA LEU A 199 -5.38 -17.24 18.35
C LEU A 199 -4.35 -17.30 19.49
N ARG A 200 -4.78 -17.56 20.72
CA ARG A 200 -3.89 -17.66 21.89
C ARG A 200 -2.86 -18.78 21.70
N ASP A 201 -3.31 -19.94 21.25
CA ASP A 201 -2.46 -21.12 21.12
C ASP A 201 -1.58 -21.05 19.85
N PHE A 202 -2.06 -20.41 18.78
CA PHE A 202 -1.25 -20.04 17.62
C PHE A 202 -0.15 -19.02 17.97
N MET A 203 -0.44 -18.01 18.80
CA MET A 203 0.57 -17.06 19.25
C MET A 203 1.60 -17.69 20.19
N LYS A 204 1.23 -18.73 20.95
CA LYS A 204 2.20 -19.58 21.66
C LYS A 204 3.09 -20.34 20.66
N TYR A 205 2.51 -21.00 19.66
CA TYR A 205 3.27 -21.69 18.61
C TYR A 205 4.24 -20.76 17.85
N ARG A 206 3.81 -19.54 17.50
CA ARG A 206 4.67 -18.49 16.91
C ARG A 206 5.91 -18.23 17.78
N LYS A 207 5.74 -18.14 19.10
CA LYS A 207 6.83 -17.85 20.05
C LYS A 207 7.80 -19.02 20.22
N GLU A 208 7.34 -20.26 20.06
CA GLU A 208 8.11 -21.46 20.38
C GLU A 208 8.74 -22.14 19.15
N SER A 209 8.10 -22.05 17.98
CA SER A 209 8.51 -22.78 16.76
C SER A 209 9.04 -21.89 15.63
N ILE A 210 8.44 -20.72 15.40
CA ILE A 210 8.79 -19.82 14.28
C ILE A 210 10.02 -18.99 14.66
N LYS A 211 10.99 -18.88 13.74
CA LYS A 211 12.27 -18.17 13.93
C LYS A 211 12.50 -17.06 12.92
N GLU A 212 11.68 -17.05 11.88
CA GLU A 212 11.58 -16.10 10.80
C GLU A 212 11.24 -14.71 11.35
N ARG A 213 12.07 -13.71 11.05
CA ARG A 213 11.76 -12.32 11.36
C ARG A 213 10.67 -11.84 10.40
N CYS A 214 9.59 -11.34 10.98
CA CYS A 214 8.41 -10.82 10.31
C CYS A 214 7.59 -10.01 11.33
N ASP A 215 6.94 -8.94 10.87
CA ASP A 215 6.06 -8.13 11.70
C ASP A 215 4.84 -8.96 12.13
N ALA A 216 4.19 -9.59 11.15
CA ALA A 216 2.94 -10.31 11.31
C ALA A 216 3.07 -11.79 10.90
N VAL A 217 2.42 -12.66 11.66
CA VAL A 217 2.18 -14.06 11.27
C VAL A 217 0.69 -14.29 11.35
N HIS A 218 0.08 -14.75 10.26
CA HIS A 218 -1.35 -15.08 10.19
C HIS A 218 -1.55 -16.57 9.94
N LEU A 219 -2.51 -17.16 10.64
CA LEU A 219 -3.03 -18.50 10.37
C LEU A 219 -4.16 -18.38 9.34
N PHE A 220 -4.10 -19.16 8.27
CA PHE A 220 -5.22 -19.42 7.36
C PHE A 220 -5.77 -20.82 7.67
N SER A 221 -7.08 -20.88 7.91
CA SER A 221 -7.90 -22.02 8.31
C SER A 221 -9.32 -21.80 7.77
#